data_AF-A0A183T8C0-F1
#
_entry.id   AF-A0A183T8C0-F1
#
_cell.length_a   1.000
_cell.length_b   1.000
_cell.length_c   1.000
_cell.angle_alpha   90.00
_cell.angle_beta   90.00
_cell.angle_gamma   90.00
#
_symmetry.space_group_name_H-M   'P 1'
#
loop_
_entity.id
_entity.type
_entity.pdbx_description
1 polymer ?
#
loop_
_entity_poly.entity_id
_entity_poly.type
_entity_poly.pdbx_seq_one_letter_code
_entity_poly.pdbx_strand_id
1 'polypeptide(L)'
;MEWPPGKNGRQATTQMTFLRKCRCGCLPTGGQKRRYKDTLKKSLKQLQINPATWEDLARNRPTWRRSVKTGSAIYEANRIVAAKAKRAA
;
A
#
# COMPACT_ATOMS: atom_id res chain seq x y z
N MET A 1 57.12 -6.84 -34.36
CA MET A 1 56.17 -5.70 -34.25
C MET A 1 55.25 -5.77 -35.44
N GLU A 2 54.02 -6.26 -35.28
CA GLU A 2 52.94 -6.00 -36.24
C GLU A 2 51.62 -5.83 -35.47
N TRP A 3 50.90 -4.76 -35.79
CA TRP A 3 49.53 -4.41 -35.37
C TRP A 3 48.67 -4.39 -36.67
N PRO A 4 47.32 -4.47 -36.61
CA PRO A 4 46.49 -5.60 -37.00
C PRO A 4 45.56 -5.25 -38.18
N PRO A 5 44.72 -6.20 -38.65
CA PRO A 5 43.96 -6.04 -39.88
C PRO A 5 42.66 -5.25 -39.66
N GLY A 6 42.40 -4.32 -40.57
CA GLY A 6 41.11 -3.66 -40.71
C GLY A 6 40.13 -4.50 -41.52
N LYS A 7 38.92 -4.73 -40.99
CA LYS A 7 37.75 -5.13 -41.79
C LYS A 7 36.51 -4.40 -41.26
N ASN A 8 36.03 -3.45 -42.06
CA ASN A 8 34.73 -2.82 -41.92
C ASN A 8 33.70 -3.61 -42.73
N GLY A 9 32.49 -3.81 -42.20
CA GLY A 9 31.38 -4.34 -42.98
C GLY A 9 30.16 -4.71 -42.14
N ARG A 10 29.27 -3.74 -41.92
CA ARG A 10 27.96 -3.92 -41.28
C ARG A 10 27.04 -4.74 -42.19
N GLN A 11 26.24 -5.66 -41.64
CA GLN A 11 24.77 -5.55 -41.58
C GLN A 11 24.08 -6.83 -41.07
N ALA A 12 23.38 -6.67 -39.95
CA ALA A 12 22.05 -7.19 -39.64
C ALA A 12 21.69 -8.64 -40.03
N THR A 13 21.90 -9.59 -39.12
CA THR A 13 20.91 -10.65 -38.85
C THR A 13 21.14 -11.20 -37.45
N THR A 14 20.09 -11.74 -36.82
CA THR A 14 20.12 -12.36 -35.48
C THR A 14 19.85 -11.39 -34.34
N GLN A 15 18.81 -10.57 -34.54
CA GLN A 15 17.91 -10.11 -33.48
C GLN A 15 17.11 -11.32 -32.90
N MET A 16 17.77 -12.43 -32.57
CA MET A 16 17.12 -13.69 -32.18
C MET A 16 18.02 -14.55 -31.28
N THR A 17 18.62 -13.94 -30.26
CA THR A 17 19.12 -14.66 -29.10
C THR A 17 18.48 -14.06 -27.86
N PHE A 18 17.25 -14.52 -27.65
CA PHE A 18 16.78 -14.94 -26.34
C PHE A 18 16.86 -13.88 -25.24
N LEU A 19 15.83 -13.05 -25.18
CA LEU A 19 15.18 -12.64 -23.92
C LEU A 19 16.16 -12.47 -22.75
N ARG A 20 16.96 -11.41 -22.85
CA ARG A 20 17.68 -10.80 -21.73
C ARG A 20 16.66 -10.36 -20.69
N LYS A 21 16.27 -11.32 -19.85
CA LYS A 21 15.65 -11.23 -18.53
C LYS A 21 15.31 -9.80 -18.12
N CYS A 22 14.11 -9.37 -18.49
CA CYS A 22 13.42 -8.28 -17.81
C CYS A 22 13.17 -8.73 -16.36
N ARG A 23 14.15 -8.50 -15.47
CA ARG A 23 13.87 -8.29 -14.04
C ARG A 23 13.21 -6.92 -13.90
N CYS A 24 12.07 -6.74 -14.56
CA CYS A 24 11.12 -5.76 -14.11
C CYS A 24 10.67 -6.32 -12.76
N GLY A 25 11.00 -5.63 -11.67
CA GLY A 25 10.35 -5.88 -10.40
C GLY A 25 8.86 -5.70 -10.65
N CYS A 26 8.16 -6.81 -10.90
CA CYS A 26 6.72 -6.85 -10.91
C CYS A 26 6.33 -6.45 -9.49
N LEU A 27 5.93 -5.19 -9.31
CA LEU A 27 5.23 -4.75 -8.12
C LEU A 27 4.12 -5.77 -7.88
N PRO A 28 3.93 -6.28 -6.64
CA PRO A 28 2.85 -7.21 -6.36
C PRO A 28 1.57 -6.57 -6.89
N THR A 29 1.00 -7.16 -7.94
CA THR A 29 -0.20 -6.67 -8.58
C THR A 29 -1.25 -6.63 -7.49
N GLY A 30 -1.57 -5.41 -7.02
CA GLY A 30 -2.20 -5.16 -5.74
C GLY A 30 -3.40 -6.08 -5.54
N GLY A 31 -3.37 -6.83 -4.44
CA GLY A 31 -4.34 -7.88 -4.14
C GLY A 31 -5.78 -7.41 -4.27
N GLN A 32 -6.67 -8.39 -4.40
CA GLN A 32 -8.13 -8.27 -4.50
C GLN A 32 -8.65 -6.92 -3.96
N LYS A 33 -9.29 -6.09 -4.82
CA LYS A 33 -9.85 -4.78 -4.44
C LYS A 33 -10.56 -4.93 -3.09
N ARG A 34 -9.92 -4.44 -2.03
CA ARG A 34 -10.48 -4.49 -0.68
C ARG A 34 -11.80 -3.73 -0.77
N ARG A 35 -12.92 -4.45 -0.64
CA ARG A 35 -14.24 -3.85 -0.78
C ARG A 35 -14.27 -2.68 0.19
N TYR A 36 -14.70 -1.51 -0.26
CA TYR A 36 -14.71 -0.26 0.54
C TYR A 36 -15.24 -0.48 1.97
N LYS A 37 -16.28 -1.31 2.10
CA LYS A 37 -16.88 -1.74 3.38
C LYS A 37 -15.90 -2.42 4.35
N ASP A 38 -14.91 -3.17 3.86
CA ASP A 38 -13.93 -3.87 4.70
C ASP A 38 -12.86 -2.93 5.24
N THR A 39 -12.47 -1.92 4.47
CA THR A 39 -11.62 -0.82 4.95
C THR A 39 -12.38 -0.02 6.01
N LEU A 40 -13.65 0.31 5.76
CA LEU A 40 -14.50 1.02 6.71
C LEU A 40 -14.64 0.24 8.04
N LYS A 41 -14.97 -1.05 7.98
CA LYS A 41 -15.05 -1.91 9.18
C LYS A 41 -13.73 -1.92 9.97
N LYS A 42 -12.58 -1.92 9.30
CA LYS A 42 -11.27 -1.84 9.97
C LYS A 42 -11.10 -0.50 10.69
N SER A 43 -11.40 0.62 10.02
CA SER A 43 -11.30 1.96 10.61
C SER A 43 -12.24 2.11 11.81
N LEU A 44 -13.46 1.59 11.74
CA LEU A 44 -14.42 1.64 12.85
C LEU A 44 -13.93 0.87 14.09
N LYS A 45 -13.34 -0.32 13.88
CA LYS A 45 -12.71 -1.07 14.98
C LYS A 45 -11.57 -0.29 15.63
N GLN A 46 -10.75 0.42 14.83
CA GLN A 46 -9.67 1.27 15.35
C GLN A 46 -10.19 2.46 16.16
N LEU A 47 -11.36 2.99 15.78
CA LEU A 47 -12.06 4.07 16.46
C LEU A 47 -12.89 3.58 17.67
N GLN A 48 -12.86 2.28 18.00
CA GLN A 48 -13.72 1.64 19.02
C GLN A 48 -15.24 1.80 18.77
N ILE A 49 -15.64 1.96 17.50
CA ILE A 49 -17.04 2.01 17.10
C ILE A 49 -17.47 0.61 16.65
N ASN A 50 -18.58 0.12 17.20
CA ASN A 50 -19.08 -1.21 16.85
C ASN A 50 -19.53 -1.26 15.36
N PRO A 51 -18.94 -2.14 14.53
CA PRO A 51 -19.31 -2.28 13.12
C PRO A 51 -20.69 -2.93 12.89
N ALA A 52 -21.39 -3.39 13.92
CA ALA A 52 -22.79 -3.83 13.81
C ALA A 52 -23.78 -2.66 13.98
N THR A 53 -23.41 -1.60 14.69
CA THR A 53 -24.33 -0.50 15.06
C THR A 53 -24.04 0.82 14.32
N TRP A 54 -23.06 0.84 13.41
CA TRP A 54 -22.64 2.08 12.73
C TRP A 54 -23.69 2.63 11.75
N GLU A 55 -24.53 1.78 11.14
CA GLU A 55 -25.61 2.22 10.24
C GLU A 55 -26.69 2.97 11.03
N ASP A 56 -27.06 2.46 12.21
CA ASP A 56 -27.95 3.13 13.14
C ASP A 56 -27.36 4.43 13.68
N LEU A 57 -26.06 4.42 13.99
CA LEU A 57 -25.36 5.61 14.46
C LEU A 57 -25.28 6.69 13.36
N ALA A 58 -25.09 6.27 12.11
CA ALA A 58 -25.00 7.16 10.94
C ALA A 58 -26.34 7.82 10.61
N ARG A 59 -27.47 7.16 10.90
CA ARG A 59 -28.81 7.74 10.77
C ARG A 59 -28.97 9.00 11.63
N ASN A 60 -28.33 9.02 12.81
CA ASN A 60 -28.27 10.19 13.67
C ASN A 60 -26.93 10.94 13.47
N ARG A 61 -26.91 11.87 12.50
CA ARG A 61 -25.71 12.63 12.11
C ARG A 61 -24.98 13.35 13.25
N PRO A 62 -25.64 14.03 14.21
CA PRO A 62 -24.98 14.60 15.38
C PRO A 62 -24.27 13.55 16.24
N THR A 63 -24.92 12.42 16.48
CA THR A 63 -24.37 11.32 17.29
C THR A 63 -23.16 10.69 16.59
N TRP A 64 -23.27 10.44 15.28
CA TRP A 64 -22.17 9.99 14.45
C TRP A 64 -20.93 10.88 14.58
N ARG A 65 -21.09 12.19 14.44
CA ARG A 65 -19.98 13.15 14.51
C ARG A 65 -19.27 13.12 15.87
N ARG A 66 -20.04 13.01 16.97
CA ARG A 66 -19.47 12.91 18.32
C ARG A 66 -18.67 11.63 18.49
N SER A 67 -19.23 10.48 18.13
CA SER A 67 -18.56 9.18 18.27
C SER A 67 -17.29 9.07 17.44
N VAL A 68 -17.30 9.59 16.20
CA VAL A 68 -16.09 9.63 15.36
C VAL A 68 -15.02 10.53 15.97
N LYS A 69 -15.39 11.71 16.50
CA LYS A 69 -14.43 12.63 17.14
C LYS A 69 -13.78 11.99 18.37
N THR A 70 -14.57 11.35 19.22
CA THR A 70 -14.08 10.64 20.41
C THR A 70 -13.17 9.46 20.02
N GLY A 71 -13.61 8.61 19.09
CA GLY A 71 -12.82 7.47 18.62
C GLY A 71 -11.49 7.89 18.00
N SER A 72 -11.47 9.01 17.27
CA SER A 72 -10.27 9.54 16.64
C SER A 72 -9.23 10.00 17.67
N ALA A 73 -9.68 10.73 18.71
CA ALA A 73 -8.80 11.17 19.79
C ALA A 73 -8.13 10.00 20.51
N ILE A 74 -8.89 8.92 20.77
CA ILE A 74 -8.36 7.72 21.41
C ILE A 74 -7.36 6.99 20.49
N TYR A 75 -7.69 6.87 19.20
CA TYR A 75 -6.82 6.24 18.22
C TYR A 75 -5.46 6.96 18.12
N GLU A 76 -5.47 8.29 18.03
CA GLU A 76 -4.23 9.08 17.98
C GLU A 76 -3.42 8.96 19.27
N ALA A 77 -4.07 9.00 20.44
CA ALA A 77 -3.37 8.78 21.72
C ALA A 77 -2.67 7.41 21.77
N ASN A 78 -3.36 6.35 21.35
CA ASN A 78 -2.79 5.00 21.26
C ASN A 78 -1.61 4.93 20.29
N ARG A 79 -1.68 5.62 19.15
CA ARG A 79 -0.56 5.69 18.19
C ARG A 79 0.67 6.38 18.77
N ILE A 80 0.48 7.47 19.51
CA ILE A 80 1.58 8.20 20.16
C ILE A 80 2.25 7.30 21.20
N VAL A 81 1.45 6.65 22.06
CA VAL A 81 1.96 5.71 23.07
C VAL A 81 2.75 4.57 22.41
N ALA A 82 2.20 3.95 21.36
CA ALA A 82 2.89 2.89 20.63
C ALA A 82 4.18 3.36 19.95
N ALA A 83 4.21 4.57 19.41
CA ALA A 83 5.42 5.15 18.82
C ALA A 83 6.48 5.45 19.88
N LYS A 84 6.08 5.95 21.05
CA LYS A 84 7.00 6.15 22.19
C LYS A 84 7.59 4.84 22.67
N ALA A 85 6.79 3.79 22.82
CA ALA A 85 7.26 2.46 23.21
C ALA A 85 8.31 1.92 22.24
N LYS A 86 8.10 2.08 20.93
CA LYS A 86 9.07 1.67 19.89
C LYS A 86 10.38 2.46 19.87
N ARG A 87 10.40 3.68 20.41
CA ARG A 87 11.62 4.51 20.51
C ARG A 87 12.44 4.20 21.75
N ALA A 88 11.81 3.67 22.79
CA ALA A 88 12.46 3.29 24.04
C ALA A 88 13.01 1.86 24.02
N ALA A 89 12.64 1.06 23.00
CA ALA A 89 13.20 -0.24 22.69
C ALA A 89 14.35 -0.09 21.70
#